data_AF-N2BGT0-F1
#
_entry.id   AF-N2BGT0-F1
#
_cell.length_a   1.000
_cell.length_b   1.000
_cell.length_c   1.000
_cell.angle_alpha   90.00
_cell.angle_beta   90.00
_cell.angle_gamma   90.00
#
_symmetry.space_group_name_H-M   'P 1'
#
loop_
_entity.id
_entity.type
_entity.pdbx_description
1 polymer ?
#
loop_
_entity_poly.entity_id
_entity_poly.type
_entity_poly.pdbx_seq_one_letter_code
_entity_poly.pdbx_strand_id
1 'polypeptide(L)'
;MFAKIMQKFNPRDFLKGKKQVQEVSKDIFNKELAQEIESALKNGKVETMPQAEFRNREEFAKMFDSVKGNKGKILTPIGDMEVNIKYAYRHFTKNTYNTDRENIKGGFFETFKKPLFIVEQTREGQKEPSVYFYKPFFDKDKRLMNLFGIGIDSNGSINFKTYYFDDSGSRLRRILNNQVKILYTSQL
;
A
#
# COMPACT_ATOMS: atom_id res chain seq x y z
N MET A 1 -8.64 -13.19 4.06
CA MET A 1 -7.95 -12.73 5.28
C MET A 1 -8.89 -12.27 6.38
N PHE A 2 -9.87 -11.37 6.15
CA PHE A 2 -10.80 -10.92 7.22
C PHE A 2 -11.55 -12.08 7.91
N ALA A 3 -12.09 -13.04 7.15
CA ALA A 3 -12.70 -14.25 7.72
C ALA A 3 -11.69 -15.11 8.52
N LYS A 4 -10.43 -15.21 8.09
CA LYS A 4 -9.35 -15.90 8.82
C LYS A 4 -8.99 -15.17 10.12
N ILE A 5 -8.93 -13.83 10.09
CA ILE A 5 -8.69 -12.98 11.26
C ILE A 5 -9.83 -13.17 12.27
N MET A 6 -11.08 -13.11 11.82
CA MET A 6 -12.26 -13.29 12.69
C MET A 6 -12.32 -14.70 13.33
N GLN A 7 -11.84 -15.73 12.63
CA GLN A 7 -11.74 -17.10 13.16
C GLN A 7 -10.66 -17.27 14.24
N LYS A 8 -9.70 -16.35 14.33
CA LYS A 8 -8.58 -16.40 15.29
C LYS A 8 -8.87 -15.64 16.60
N PHE A 9 -10.01 -14.97 16.71
CA PHE A 9 -10.43 -14.39 18.00
C PHE A 9 -10.91 -15.49 18.93
N ASN A 10 -10.45 -15.44 20.18
CA ASN A 10 -11.05 -16.25 21.22
C ASN A 10 -12.41 -15.62 21.58
N PRO A 11 -13.49 -16.42 21.75
CA PRO A 11 -14.76 -15.91 22.29
C PRO A 11 -14.61 -15.07 23.57
N ARG A 12 -13.61 -15.37 24.41
CA ARG A 12 -13.28 -14.60 25.62
C ARG A 12 -12.67 -13.23 25.34
N ASP A 13 -12.12 -12.99 24.14
CA ASP A 13 -11.63 -11.68 23.75
C ASP A 13 -12.79 -10.69 23.58
N PHE A 14 -13.96 -11.14 23.12
CA PHE A 14 -15.16 -10.30 23.00
C PHE A 14 -15.73 -9.86 24.36
N LEU A 15 -15.32 -10.51 25.45
CA LEU A 15 -15.67 -10.12 26.83
C LEU A 15 -14.70 -9.07 27.40
N LYS A 16 -13.60 -8.76 26.70
CA LYS A 16 -12.64 -7.74 27.12
C LYS A 16 -13.14 -6.33 26.76
N GLY A 17 -12.67 -5.32 27.49
CA GLY A 17 -13.02 -3.92 27.20
C GLY A 17 -12.60 -3.50 25.79
N LYS A 18 -13.33 -2.53 25.20
CA LYS A 18 -13.16 -2.06 23.80
C LYS A 18 -11.70 -1.81 23.38
N LYS A 19 -10.86 -1.28 24.28
CA LYS A 19 -9.44 -1.02 24.04
C LYS A 19 -8.61 -2.30 23.90
N GLN A 20 -8.86 -3.31 24.73
CA GLN A 20 -8.15 -4.59 24.71
C GLN A 20 -8.56 -5.44 23.50
N VAL A 21 -9.85 -5.42 23.12
CA VAL A 21 -10.33 -6.04 21.88
C VAL A 21 -9.59 -5.47 20.68
N GLN A 22 -9.48 -4.14 20.60
CA GLN A 22 -8.74 -3.47 19.53
C GLN A 22 -7.26 -3.86 19.51
N GLU A 23 -6.60 -4.02 20.65
CA GLU A 23 -5.19 -4.44 20.71
C GLU A 23 -4.99 -5.88 20.20
N VAL A 24 -5.87 -6.81 20.59
CA VAL A 24 -5.84 -8.21 20.10
C VAL A 24 -6.10 -8.26 18.59
N SER A 25 -7.09 -7.51 18.09
CA SER A 25 -7.37 -7.42 16.65
C SER A 25 -6.16 -6.97 15.84
N LYS A 26 -5.40 -6.00 16.37
CA LYS A 26 -4.20 -5.46 15.72
C LYS A 26 -3.07 -6.48 15.70
N ASP A 27 -2.84 -7.19 16.79
CA ASP A 27 -1.78 -8.20 16.87
C ASP A 27 -2.02 -9.37 15.91
N ILE A 28 -3.26 -9.86 15.84
CA ILE A 28 -3.65 -10.93 14.89
C ILE A 28 -3.47 -10.46 13.45
N PHE A 29 -3.94 -9.26 13.10
CA PHE A 29 -3.77 -8.70 11.76
C PHE A 29 -2.28 -8.55 11.40
N ASN A 30 -1.44 -8.08 12.33
CA ASN A 30 0.00 -7.93 12.06
C ASN A 30 0.69 -9.25 11.80
N LYS A 31 0.36 -10.28 12.58
CA LYS A 31 0.89 -11.63 12.39
C LYS A 31 0.47 -12.19 11.04
N GLU A 32 -0.78 -12.02 10.65
CA GLU A 32 -1.28 -12.44 9.33
C GLU A 32 -0.58 -11.68 8.19
N LEU A 33 -0.38 -10.38 8.35
CA LEU A 33 0.30 -9.57 7.34
C LEU A 33 1.78 -9.96 7.19
N ALA A 34 2.46 -10.17 8.31
CA ALA A 34 3.83 -10.66 8.32
C ALA A 34 3.93 -12.05 7.67
N GLN A 35 2.99 -12.94 7.98
CA GLN A 35 2.91 -14.26 7.36
C GLN A 35 2.68 -14.20 5.85
N GLU A 36 1.82 -13.30 5.36
CA GLU A 36 1.63 -13.13 3.92
C GLU A 36 2.87 -12.53 3.23
N ILE A 37 3.55 -11.58 3.87
CA ILE A 37 4.82 -11.06 3.35
C ILE A 37 5.87 -12.18 3.31
N GLU A 38 6.03 -12.94 4.38
CA GLU A 38 6.96 -14.08 4.44
C GLU A 38 6.62 -15.15 3.40
N SER A 39 5.34 -15.45 3.21
CA SER A 39 4.88 -16.41 2.22
C SER A 39 5.15 -15.92 0.81
N ALA A 40 4.88 -14.65 0.51
CA ALA A 40 5.21 -14.03 -0.77
C ALA A 40 6.72 -14.06 -1.05
N LEU A 41 7.56 -13.84 -0.04
CA LEU A 41 9.02 -13.96 -0.14
C LEU A 41 9.45 -15.40 -0.44
N LYS A 42 8.88 -16.39 0.25
CA LYS A 42 9.21 -17.82 0.07
C LYS A 42 8.76 -18.35 -1.29
N ASN A 43 7.63 -17.87 -1.81
CA ASN A 43 7.02 -18.35 -3.05
C ASN A 43 7.50 -17.60 -4.30
N GLY A 44 8.57 -16.78 -4.18
CA GLY A 44 9.16 -16.07 -5.32
C GLY A 44 8.26 -14.99 -5.93
N LYS A 45 7.24 -14.52 -5.20
CA LYS A 45 6.29 -13.49 -5.67
C LYS A 45 6.80 -12.06 -5.47
N VAL A 46 8.00 -11.90 -4.90
CA VAL A 46 8.65 -10.60 -4.70
C VAL A 46 9.61 -10.33 -5.86
N GLU A 47 9.30 -9.29 -6.61
CA GLU A 47 10.02 -8.89 -7.81
C GLU A 47 11.16 -7.92 -7.43
N THR A 48 12.20 -7.85 -8.26
CA THR A 48 13.17 -6.75 -8.14
C THR A 48 12.50 -5.44 -8.57
N MET A 49 12.75 -4.35 -7.84
CA MET A 49 12.20 -3.02 -8.13
C MET A 49 12.41 -2.65 -9.60
N PRO A 50 11.32 -2.39 -10.35
CA PRO A 50 11.43 -2.00 -11.75
C PRO A 50 12.26 -0.72 -11.90
N GLN A 51 12.93 -0.56 -13.02
CA GLN A 51 13.52 0.72 -13.37
C GLN A 51 12.42 1.69 -13.81
N ALA A 52 12.66 2.99 -13.68
CA ALA A 52 11.70 3.99 -14.15
C ALA A 52 11.56 3.94 -15.67
N GLU A 53 10.32 3.82 -16.16
CA GLU A 53 10.01 3.78 -17.59
C GLU A 53 9.67 5.16 -18.18
N PHE A 54 9.68 6.21 -17.35
CA PHE A 54 9.38 7.57 -17.77
C PHE A 54 10.34 8.59 -17.18
N ARG A 55 10.63 9.64 -17.95
CA ARG A 55 11.54 10.74 -17.63
C ARG A 55 10.82 12.06 -17.45
N ASN A 56 9.70 12.23 -18.12
CA ASN A 56 8.91 13.46 -18.10
C ASN A 56 7.42 13.18 -17.84
N ARG A 57 6.64 14.24 -17.66
CA ARG A 57 5.20 14.14 -17.34
C ARG A 57 4.39 13.55 -18.49
N GLU A 58 4.80 13.78 -19.74
CA GLU A 58 4.09 13.26 -20.92
C GLU A 58 4.24 11.74 -21.02
N GLU A 59 5.47 11.24 -20.88
CA GLU A 59 5.77 9.80 -20.80
C GLU A 59 5.03 9.16 -19.63
N PHE A 60 5.04 9.80 -18.45
CA PHE A 60 4.27 9.31 -17.30
C PHE A 60 2.76 9.22 -17.58
N ALA A 61 2.19 10.18 -18.30
CA ALA A 61 0.77 10.17 -18.64
C ALA A 61 0.41 9.03 -19.61
N LYS A 62 1.32 8.64 -20.51
CA LYS A 62 1.12 7.54 -21.46
C LYS A 62 1.09 6.16 -20.80
N MET A 63 1.59 6.04 -19.57
CA MET A 63 1.60 4.79 -18.80
C MET A 63 0.24 4.40 -18.19
N PHE A 64 -0.73 5.33 -18.18
CA PHE A 64 -2.08 5.06 -17.68
C PHE A 64 -2.92 4.29 -18.70
N ASP A 65 -3.85 3.47 -18.23
CA ASP A 65 -4.70 2.66 -19.10
C ASP A 65 -5.70 3.54 -19.87
N SER A 66 -6.08 4.70 -19.31
CA SER A 66 -6.70 5.79 -20.07
C SER A 66 -6.49 7.15 -19.39
N VAL A 67 -6.63 8.25 -20.14
CA VAL A 67 -6.47 9.62 -19.63
C VAL A 67 -7.67 10.49 -20.02
N LYS A 68 -8.23 11.22 -19.05
CA LYS A 68 -9.28 12.23 -19.27
C LYS A 68 -8.91 13.51 -18.52
N GLY A 69 -8.61 14.57 -19.26
CA GLY A 69 -8.19 15.84 -18.68
C GLY A 69 -6.90 15.70 -17.86
N ASN A 70 -6.95 16.01 -16.56
CA ASN A 70 -5.81 15.87 -15.65
C ASN A 70 -5.78 14.53 -14.88
N LYS A 71 -6.72 13.62 -15.18
CA LYS A 71 -6.88 12.32 -14.52
C LYS A 71 -6.41 11.18 -15.42
N GLY A 72 -5.64 10.28 -14.85
CA GLY A 72 -5.28 9.00 -15.46
C GLY A 72 -5.95 7.86 -14.71
N LYS A 73 -6.50 6.89 -15.43
CA LYS A 73 -7.07 5.67 -14.86
C LYS A 73 -6.04 4.54 -14.86
N ILE A 74 -6.00 3.82 -13.74
CA ILE A 74 -5.24 2.58 -13.61
C ILE A 74 -6.21 1.48 -13.21
N LEU A 75 -6.25 0.40 -13.97
CA LEU A 75 -6.98 -0.81 -13.61
C LEU A 75 -6.25 -1.52 -12.47
N THR A 76 -6.96 -1.78 -11.38
CA THR A 76 -6.43 -2.46 -10.20
C THR A 76 -7.29 -3.68 -9.84
N PRO A 77 -6.82 -4.57 -8.95
CA PRO A 77 -7.62 -5.73 -8.51
C PRO A 77 -8.96 -5.38 -7.84
N ILE A 78 -9.16 -4.13 -7.40
CA ILE A 78 -10.42 -3.65 -6.80
C ILE A 78 -11.21 -2.70 -7.72
N GLY A 79 -10.80 -2.59 -8.99
CA GLY A 79 -11.42 -1.71 -9.99
C GLY A 79 -10.54 -0.53 -10.39
N ASP A 80 -11.12 0.37 -11.17
CA ASP A 80 -10.43 1.55 -11.72
C ASP A 80 -10.10 2.57 -10.65
N MET A 81 -8.82 2.98 -10.56
CA MET A 81 -8.38 4.10 -9.72
C MET A 81 -8.09 5.34 -10.58
N GLU A 82 -8.69 6.47 -10.22
CA GLU A 82 -8.45 7.75 -10.88
C GLU A 82 -7.36 8.57 -10.18
N VAL A 83 -6.22 8.72 -10.84
CA VAL A 83 -5.06 9.45 -10.33
C VAL A 83 -4.98 10.84 -10.93
N ASN A 84 -4.74 11.85 -10.08
CA ASN A 84 -4.36 13.17 -10.57
C ASN A 84 -2.92 13.15 -11.07
N ILE A 85 -2.73 13.18 -12.40
CA ILE A 85 -1.43 13.01 -13.07
C ILE A 85 -0.45 14.10 -12.64
N LYS A 86 -0.90 15.37 -12.62
CA LYS A 86 -0.03 16.50 -12.23
C LYS A 86 0.42 16.38 -10.78
N TYR A 87 -0.48 16.00 -9.89
CA TYR A 87 -0.19 15.83 -8.48
C TYR A 87 0.76 14.66 -8.25
N ALA A 88 0.49 13.50 -8.85
CA ALA A 88 1.34 12.31 -8.76
C ALA A 88 2.75 12.59 -9.30
N TYR A 89 2.87 13.19 -10.48
CA TYR A 89 4.16 13.48 -11.11
C TYR A 89 5.06 14.36 -10.22
N ARG A 90 4.45 15.30 -9.48
CA ARG A 90 5.17 16.18 -8.55
C ARG A 90 5.89 15.42 -7.42
N HIS A 91 5.42 14.23 -7.04
CA HIS A 91 6.09 13.41 -6.05
C HIS A 91 7.34 12.69 -6.58
N PHE A 92 7.47 12.53 -7.90
CA PHE A 92 8.70 11.99 -8.50
C PHE A 92 9.79 13.05 -8.62
N THR A 93 9.42 14.33 -8.66
CA THR A 93 10.38 15.44 -8.85
C THR A 93 10.68 16.21 -7.56
N LYS A 94 9.76 16.29 -6.60
CA LYS A 94 10.02 16.92 -5.30
C LYS A 94 10.72 15.96 -4.35
N ASN A 95 11.98 16.26 -4.01
CA ASN A 95 12.79 15.41 -3.14
C ASN A 95 13.00 15.96 -1.72
N THR A 96 11.93 16.24 -0.99
CA THR A 96 11.98 16.84 0.36
C THR A 96 12.77 15.99 1.40
N TYR A 97 12.90 14.68 1.19
CA TYR A 97 13.52 13.75 2.14
C TYR A 97 14.68 12.95 1.53
N ASN A 98 15.32 13.48 0.48
CA ASN A 98 16.43 12.83 -0.25
C ASN A 98 16.21 11.33 -0.56
N THR A 99 14.98 10.97 -0.88
CA THR A 99 14.58 9.61 -1.25
C THR A 99 14.98 9.31 -2.68
N ASP A 100 15.39 8.07 -2.96
CA ASP A 100 15.60 7.58 -4.32
C ASP A 100 14.28 7.62 -5.11
N ARG A 101 14.19 8.59 -6.02
CA ARG A 101 12.99 8.83 -6.84
C ARG A 101 12.84 7.82 -7.97
N GLU A 102 13.92 7.17 -8.39
CA GLU A 102 13.85 6.16 -9.46
C GLU A 102 13.09 4.94 -8.98
N ASN A 103 13.29 4.52 -7.73
CA ASN A 103 12.50 3.44 -7.11
C ASN A 103 11.02 3.82 -6.97
N ILE A 104 10.72 5.10 -6.65
CA ILE A 104 9.33 5.55 -6.57
C ILE A 104 8.66 5.51 -7.95
N LYS A 105 9.37 5.91 -9.00
CA LYS A 105 8.87 5.87 -10.38
C LYS A 105 8.64 4.43 -10.85
N GLY A 106 9.62 3.55 -10.65
CA GLY A 106 9.54 2.14 -11.06
C GLY A 106 8.46 1.35 -10.31
N GLY A 107 8.32 1.57 -9.01
CA GLY A 107 7.33 0.88 -8.19
C GLY A 107 5.88 1.36 -8.37
N PHE A 108 5.66 2.52 -9.00
CA PHE A 108 4.35 3.19 -9.00
C PHE A 108 3.24 2.33 -9.64
N PHE A 109 3.35 2.03 -10.93
CA PHE A 109 2.32 1.28 -11.66
C PHE A 109 2.26 -0.18 -11.19
N GLU A 110 3.41 -0.78 -10.93
CA GLU A 110 3.49 -2.18 -10.50
C GLU A 110 2.76 -2.40 -9.16
N THR A 111 2.80 -1.43 -8.25
CA THR A 111 2.09 -1.49 -6.97
C THR A 111 0.58 -1.31 -7.12
N PHE A 112 0.11 -0.50 -8.07
CA PHE A 112 -1.33 -0.41 -8.36
C PHE A 112 -1.87 -1.66 -9.07
N LYS A 113 -1.13 -2.18 -10.05
CA LYS A 113 -1.57 -3.29 -10.91
C LYS A 113 -1.45 -4.64 -10.21
N LYS A 114 -0.37 -4.87 -9.45
CA LYS A 114 -0.09 -6.15 -8.80
C LYS A 114 0.29 -6.00 -7.31
N PRO A 115 -0.53 -5.34 -6.48
CA PRO A 115 -0.26 -5.23 -5.05
C PRO A 115 -0.22 -6.61 -4.37
N LEU A 116 0.53 -6.71 -3.28
CA LEU A 116 0.43 -7.83 -2.36
C LEU A 116 -0.89 -7.74 -1.57
N PHE A 117 -1.24 -6.53 -1.10
CA PHE A 117 -2.50 -6.29 -0.41
C PHE A 117 -2.96 -4.84 -0.55
N ILE A 118 -4.27 -4.63 -0.38
CA ILE A 118 -4.92 -3.33 -0.45
C ILE A 118 -5.77 -3.14 0.80
N VAL A 119 -5.68 -1.96 1.41
CA VAL A 119 -6.52 -1.58 2.54
C VAL A 119 -7.18 -0.24 2.31
N GLU A 120 -8.38 -0.11 2.83
CA GLU A 120 -9.09 1.14 3.01
C GLU A 120 -8.82 1.67 4.41
N GLN A 121 -8.55 2.97 4.56
CA GLN A 121 -8.28 3.60 5.84
C GLN A 121 -8.97 4.96 5.93
N THR A 122 -9.74 5.14 6.99
CA THR A 122 -10.36 6.42 7.35
C THR A 122 -9.55 7.05 8.48
N ARG A 123 -9.06 8.28 8.29
CA ARG A 123 -8.43 9.05 9.36
C ARG A 123 -9.48 9.87 10.10
N GLU A 124 -9.23 10.15 11.37
CA GLU A 124 -10.07 11.05 12.15
C GLU A 124 -10.15 12.43 11.48
N GLY A 125 -11.37 12.94 11.28
CA GLY A 125 -11.64 14.18 10.53
C GLY A 125 -11.72 14.03 9.00
N GLN A 126 -11.47 12.84 8.45
CA GLN A 126 -11.59 12.58 7.01
C GLN A 126 -13.02 12.09 6.68
N LYS A 127 -13.71 12.76 5.76
CA LYS A 127 -15.08 12.37 5.34
C LYS A 127 -15.11 11.09 4.51
N GLU A 128 -14.17 10.94 3.59
CA GLU A 128 -14.06 9.80 2.69
C GLU A 128 -12.80 9.00 2.98
N PRO A 129 -12.83 7.66 2.96
CA PRO A 129 -11.65 6.85 3.19
C PRO A 129 -10.58 7.04 2.10
N SER A 130 -9.32 6.77 2.44
CA SER A 130 -8.25 6.60 1.46
C SER A 130 -7.97 5.11 1.24
N VAL A 131 -7.67 4.74 0.02
CA VAL A 131 -7.25 3.37 -0.33
C VAL A 131 -5.74 3.32 -0.44
N TYR A 132 -5.11 2.28 0.09
CA TYR A 132 -3.68 2.08 0.11
C TYR A 132 -3.29 0.74 -0.49
N PHE A 133 -2.38 0.79 -1.46
CA PHE A 133 -1.81 -0.34 -2.18
C PHE A 133 -0.42 -0.61 -1.65
N TYR A 134 -0.10 -1.88 -1.41
CA TYR A 134 1.18 -2.27 -0.83
C TYR A 134 1.83 -3.43 -1.59
N LYS A 135 3.12 -3.29 -1.90
CA LYS A 135 3.91 -4.33 -2.58
C LYS A 135 5.37 -4.33 -2.08
N PRO A 136 5.93 -5.49 -1.68
CA PRO A 136 7.34 -5.62 -1.38
C PRO A 136 8.15 -5.73 -2.67
N PHE A 137 9.41 -5.31 -2.64
CA PHE A 137 10.33 -5.44 -3.78
C PHE A 137 11.71 -5.89 -3.30
N PHE A 138 12.53 -6.46 -4.17
CA PHE A 138 13.97 -6.61 -3.93
C PHE A 138 14.75 -5.49 -4.60
N ASP A 139 15.94 -5.17 -4.09
CA ASP A 139 16.90 -4.36 -4.82
C ASP A 139 17.63 -5.20 -5.88
N LYS A 140 18.61 -4.58 -6.55
CA LYS A 140 19.42 -5.23 -7.58
C LYS A 140 20.26 -6.38 -7.02
N ASP A 141 20.59 -6.35 -5.74
CA ASP A 141 21.39 -7.36 -5.03
C ASP A 141 20.52 -8.40 -4.32
N LYS A 142 19.21 -8.45 -4.62
CA LYS A 142 18.22 -9.34 -4.00
C LYS A 142 18.04 -9.13 -2.49
N ARG A 143 18.39 -7.94 -1.98
CA ARG A 143 18.05 -7.53 -0.61
C ARG A 143 16.63 -6.99 -0.59
N LEU A 144 15.84 -7.37 0.41
CA LEU A 144 14.45 -6.93 0.53
C LEU A 144 14.40 -5.40 0.65
N MET A 145 13.92 -4.75 -0.40
CA MET A 145 13.45 -3.37 -0.32
C MET A 145 12.13 -3.41 0.43
N ASN A 146 12.07 -2.58 1.46
CA ASN A 146 10.90 -2.44 2.29
C ASN A 146 9.59 -2.31 1.50
N LEU A 147 8.47 -2.56 2.21
CA LEU A 147 7.14 -2.49 1.63
C LEU A 147 6.85 -1.10 1.02
N PHE A 148 6.69 -1.06 -0.30
CA PHE A 148 6.32 0.13 -1.03
C PHE A 148 4.81 0.34 -0.94
N GLY A 149 4.40 1.54 -0.53
CA GLY A 149 2.99 1.87 -0.28
C GLY A 149 2.54 3.14 -1.00
N ILE A 150 1.39 3.05 -1.67
CA ILE A 150 0.76 4.18 -2.34
C ILE A 150 -0.67 4.33 -1.83
N GLY A 151 -0.95 5.47 -1.20
CA GLY A 151 -2.30 5.89 -0.84
C GLY A 151 -2.93 6.76 -1.91
N ILE A 152 -4.23 6.61 -2.14
CA ILE A 152 -5.05 7.47 -2.99
C ILE A 152 -6.29 7.92 -2.23
N ASP A 153 -6.60 9.21 -2.28
CA ASP A 153 -7.83 9.76 -1.74
C ASP A 153 -8.92 9.89 -2.81
N SER A 154 -10.13 10.27 -2.41
CA SER A 154 -11.28 10.45 -3.32
C SER A 154 -11.05 11.53 -4.39
N ASN A 155 -10.10 12.44 -4.18
CA ASN A 155 -9.70 13.45 -5.17
C ASN A 155 -8.62 12.94 -6.13
N GLY A 156 -8.21 11.67 -6.02
CA GLY A 156 -7.14 11.08 -6.79
C GLY A 156 -5.74 11.61 -6.43
N SER A 157 -5.59 12.23 -5.25
CA SER A 157 -4.30 12.71 -4.76
C SER A 157 -3.51 11.55 -4.19
N ILE A 158 -2.25 11.45 -4.61
CA ILE A 158 -1.36 10.37 -4.20
C ILE A 158 -0.63 10.72 -2.91
N ASN A 159 -0.57 9.76 -2.00
CA ASN A 159 0.26 9.82 -0.79
C ASN A 159 1.24 8.64 -0.79
N PHE A 160 2.52 8.91 -1.07
CA PHE A 160 3.55 7.88 -0.95
C PHE A 160 3.81 7.57 0.52
N LYS A 161 3.45 6.36 0.91
CA LYS A 161 3.81 5.75 2.19
C LYS A 161 4.84 4.68 1.92
N THR A 162 6.08 5.09 1.68
CA THR A 162 7.18 4.14 1.76
C THR A 162 7.26 3.66 3.21
N TYR A 163 7.04 2.37 3.45
CA TYR A 163 7.62 1.80 4.66
C TYR A 163 9.09 1.73 4.35
N TYR A 164 9.89 2.45 5.12
CA TYR A 164 11.24 2.03 5.39
C TYR A 164 11.08 1.22 6.68
N PHE A 165 11.67 0.02 6.73
CA PHE A 165 11.60 -0.98 7.79
C PHE A 165 10.92 -0.44 9.05
N ASP A 166 9.73 -0.96 9.36
CA ASP A 166 9.09 -0.60 10.62
C ASP A 166 9.71 -1.39 11.78
N ASP A 167 11.03 -1.27 11.94
CA ASP A 167 11.81 -1.97 12.98
C ASP A 167 11.27 -1.68 14.39
N SER A 168 10.57 -0.56 14.55
CA SER A 168 9.90 -0.14 15.79
C SER A 168 8.43 -0.56 15.91
N GLY A 169 7.82 -1.07 14.84
CA GLY A 169 6.38 -1.33 14.76
C GLY A 169 5.50 -0.07 14.86
N SER A 170 6.06 1.13 14.74
CA SER A 170 5.38 2.41 14.97
C SER A 170 4.54 2.87 13.77
N ARG A 171 5.00 2.59 12.55
CA ARG A 171 4.27 2.96 11.32
C ARG A 171 3.08 2.03 11.10
N LEU A 172 3.27 0.73 11.32
CA LEU A 172 2.24 -0.29 11.38
C LEU A 172 1.24 0.07 12.47
N ARG A 173 1.68 0.32 13.71
CA ARG A 173 0.80 0.81 14.80
C ARG A 173 -0.03 2.04 14.41
N ARG A 174 0.54 3.00 13.65
CA ARG A 174 -0.20 4.17 13.17
C ARG A 174 -1.27 3.83 12.14
N ILE A 175 -1.06 2.80 11.31
CA ILE A 175 -2.10 2.32 10.39
C ILE A 175 -3.19 1.60 11.15
N LEU A 176 -2.78 0.73 12.06
CA LEU A 176 -3.63 -0.09 12.92
C LEU A 176 -4.47 0.71 13.92
N ASN A 177 -4.01 1.90 14.32
CA ASN A 177 -4.77 2.81 15.18
C ASN A 177 -5.90 3.53 14.45
N ASN A 178 -5.88 3.55 13.12
CA ASN A 178 -6.99 4.05 12.32
C ASN A 178 -7.97 2.90 12.01
N GLN A 179 -9.20 3.24 11.65
CA GLN A 179 -10.13 2.25 11.13
C GLN A 179 -9.62 1.78 9.76
N VAL A 180 -9.24 0.50 9.68
CA VAL A 180 -8.68 -0.13 8.48
C VAL A 180 -9.54 -1.30 8.07
N LYS A 181 -9.87 -1.37 6.78
CA LYS A 181 -10.61 -2.46 6.16
C LYS A 181 -9.75 -3.06 5.04
N ILE A 182 -9.52 -4.36 5.07
CA ILE A 182 -8.82 -5.05 3.97
C ILE A 182 -9.77 -5.12 2.78
N LEU A 183 -9.31 -4.66 1.61
CA LEU A 183 -10.05 -4.77 0.36
C LEU A 183 -9.55 -5.94 -0.49
N TYR A 184 -8.25 -6.24 -0.43
CA TYR A 184 -7.63 -7.26 -1.28
C TYR A 184 -6.36 -7.82 -0.64
N THR A 185 -6.09 -9.10 -0.92
CA THR A 185 -4.82 -9.79 -0.69
C THR A 185 -4.57 -10.67 -1.91
N SER A 186 -3.39 -10.61 -2.51
CA SER A 186 -3.04 -11.53 -3.59
C SER A 186 -3.08 -12.95 -3.04
N GLN A 187 -3.92 -13.82 -3.60
CA GLN A 187 -3.96 -15.22 -3.17
C GLN A 187 -2.58 -15.86 -3.44
N LEU A 188 -2.09 -16.60 -2.43
CA LEU A 188 -0.91 -17.46 -2.53
C LEU A 188 -1.12 -18.56 -3.58
#